data_AF-A0AAJ2K271-F1
#
_entry.id   AF-A0AAJ2K271-F1
#
_cell.length_a   1.000
_cell.length_b   1.000
_cell.length_c   1.000
_cell.angle_alpha   90.00
_cell.angle_beta   90.00
_cell.angle_gamma   90.00
#
_symmetry.space_group_name_H-M   'P 1'
#
loop_
_entity.id
_entity.type
_entity.pdbx_description
1 polymer ?
#
loop_
_entity_poly.entity_id
_entity_poly.type
_entity_poly.pdbx_seq_one_letter_code
_entity_poly.pdbx_strand_id
1 'polypeptide(L)'
;MAKPKGKTEERQFLLIGSVVMLLTLAPLLSSIVLDGAQITFWSTFIQFYLIFTMVSLSDLIILDWFIFCIITPSFIIIPGTQGARGYKNFRFHFTGFLKGAIIYGAFSLILAGIRIAVTYI
;
A
#
# COMPACT_ATOMS: atom_id res chain seq x y z
N MET A 1 4.68 9.49 -26.87
CA MET A 1 3.72 8.80 -25.99
C MET A 1 4.19 7.37 -25.80
N ALA A 2 4.12 6.83 -24.58
CA ALA A 2 4.41 5.42 -24.33
C ALA A 2 3.44 4.53 -25.13
N LYS A 3 3.91 3.39 -25.65
CA LYS A 3 3.04 2.42 -26.34
C LYS A 3 2.00 1.86 -25.36
N PRO A 4 0.76 1.59 -25.81
CA PRO A 4 -0.23 0.89 -24.99
C PRO A 4 0.28 -0.49 -24.59
N LYS A 5 -0.10 -0.96 -23.39
CA LYS A 5 0.31 -2.26 -22.86
C LYS A 5 -0.11 -3.39 -23.81
N GLY A 6 0.79 -4.35 -24.03
CA GLY A 6 0.45 -5.57 -24.75
C GLY A 6 -0.46 -6.48 -23.91
N LYS A 7 -1.18 -7.41 -24.56
CA LYS A 7 -2.08 -8.37 -23.87
C LYS A 7 -1.38 -9.17 -22.77
N THR A 8 -0.12 -9.55 -22.98
CA THR A 8 0.69 -10.27 -21.98
C THR A 8 1.03 -9.40 -20.78
N GLU A 9 1.44 -8.15 -21.00
CA GLU A 9 1.77 -7.19 -19.94
C GLU A 9 0.54 -6.84 -19.11
N GLU A 10 -0.62 -6.71 -19.75
CA GLU A 10 -1.89 -6.50 -19.07
C GLU A 10 -2.24 -7.68 -18.15
N ARG A 11 -2.12 -8.91 -18.66
CA ARG A 11 -2.35 -10.12 -17.85
C ARG A 11 -1.37 -10.21 -16.67
N GLN A 12 -0.10 -9.92 -16.89
CA GLN A 12 0.92 -9.92 -15.82
C GLN A 12 0.62 -8.85 -14.76
N PHE A 13 0.26 -7.64 -15.19
CA PHE A 13 -0.12 -6.56 -14.30
C PHE A 13 -1.32 -6.94 -13.42
N LEU A 14 -2.34 -7.55 -14.01
CA LEU A 14 -3.52 -8.03 -13.27
C LEU A 14 -3.15 -9.13 -12.28
N LEU A 15 -2.39 -10.14 -12.71
CA LEU A 15 -2.00 -11.25 -11.83
C LEU A 15 -1.18 -10.77 -10.63
N ILE A 16 -0.14 -9.97 -10.88
CA ILE A 16 0.73 -9.44 -9.81
C ILE A 16 -0.08 -8.52 -8.90
N GLY A 17 -0.87 -7.61 -9.50
CA GLY A 17 -1.73 -6.69 -8.74
C GLY A 17 -2.72 -7.43 -7.84
N SER A 18 -3.37 -8.49 -8.35
CA SER A 18 -4.29 -9.32 -7.56
C SER A 18 -3.58 -10.02 -6.40
N VAL A 19 -2.38 -10.58 -6.62
CA VAL A 19 -1.60 -11.21 -5.54
C VAL A 19 -1.24 -10.19 -4.47
N VAL A 20 -0.76 -9.02 -4.86
CA VAL A 20 -0.43 -7.94 -3.91
C VAL A 20 -1.67 -7.48 -3.15
N MET A 21 -2.82 -7.35 -3.81
CA MET A 21 -4.08 -6.99 -3.16
C MET A 21 -4.52 -8.06 -2.16
N LEU A 22 -4.35 -9.36 -2.45
CA LEU A 22 -4.65 -10.43 -1.51
C LEU A 22 -3.77 -10.37 -0.25
N LEU A 23 -2.51 -9.95 -0.36
CA LEU A 23 -1.63 -9.80 0.81
C LEU A 23 -2.14 -8.77 1.82
N THR A 24 -3.01 -7.84 1.42
CA THR A 24 -3.64 -6.88 2.34
C THR A 24 -4.57 -7.53 3.35
N LEU A 25 -4.99 -8.78 3.13
CA LEU A 25 -5.76 -9.58 4.08
C LEU A 25 -4.89 -10.22 5.18
N ALA A 26 -3.56 -10.23 5.02
CA ALA A 26 -2.67 -10.88 5.98
C ALA A 26 -2.78 -10.35 7.42
N PRO A 27 -2.93 -9.03 7.68
CA PRO A 27 -3.15 -8.52 9.04
C PRO A 27 -4.45 -9.04 9.66
N LEU A 28 -5.53 -9.14 8.88
CA LEU A 28 -6.80 -9.70 9.35
C LEU A 28 -6.66 -11.19 9.70
N LEU A 29 -6.11 -11.98 8.77
CA LEU A 29 -5.96 -13.42 8.95
C LEU A 29 -5.02 -13.75 10.12
N SER A 30 -3.90 -13.04 10.22
CA SER A 30 -2.97 -13.20 11.36
C SER A 30 -3.65 -12.84 12.68
N SER A 31 -4.43 -11.77 12.74
CA SER A 31 -5.17 -11.41 13.96
C SER A 31 -6.24 -12.45 14.34
N ILE A 32 -6.87 -13.12 13.37
CA ILE A 32 -7.82 -14.21 13.66
C ILE A 32 -7.10 -15.43 14.25
N VAL A 33 -5.93 -15.77 13.72
CA VAL A 33 -5.20 -16.99 14.09
C VAL A 33 -4.35 -16.81 15.36
N LEU A 34 -3.77 -15.63 15.57
CA LEU A 34 -2.75 -15.37 16.59
C LEU A 34 -3.26 -14.54 17.76
N ASP A 35 -4.13 -13.56 17.50
CA ASP A 35 -4.68 -12.72 18.55
C ASP A 35 -5.92 -13.45 19.10
N GLY A 36 -5.83 -13.98 20.32
CA GLY A 36 -6.94 -14.71 20.96
C GLY A 36 -8.21 -13.87 21.12
N ALA A 37 -9.21 -14.38 21.83
CA ALA A 37 -10.53 -13.72 21.93
C ALA A 37 -10.54 -12.39 22.73
N GLN A 38 -9.49 -12.11 23.52
CA GLN A 38 -9.42 -10.94 24.40
C GLN A 38 -8.89 -9.70 23.67
N ILE A 39 -9.60 -9.27 22.63
CA ILE A 39 -9.26 -8.08 21.83
C ILE A 39 -10.33 -7.00 21.96
N THR A 40 -9.93 -5.73 21.87
CA THR A 40 -10.86 -4.60 21.81
C THR A 40 -10.91 -4.03 20.40
N PHE A 41 -12.04 -3.44 20.03
CA PHE A 41 -12.18 -2.80 18.71
C PHE A 41 -11.07 -1.76 18.45
N TRP A 42 -10.78 -0.91 19.43
CA TRP A 42 -9.80 0.16 19.28
C TRP A 42 -8.36 -0.35 19.19
N SER A 43 -7.99 -1.36 19.99
CA SER A 43 -6.65 -1.98 19.88
C SER A 43 -6.45 -2.62 18.50
N THR A 44 -7.45 -3.34 18.00
CA THR A 44 -7.41 -3.97 16.67
C THR A 44 -7.37 -2.94 15.54
N PHE A 45 -8.17 -1.87 15.66
CA PHE A 45 -8.12 -0.75 14.71
C PHE A 45 -6.72 -0.12 14.65
N ILE A 46 -6.13 0.22 15.81
CA ILE A 46 -4.81 0.83 15.87
C ILE A 46 -3.75 -0.10 15.26
N GLN A 47 -3.80 -1.40 15.57
CA GLN A 47 -2.89 -2.40 15.02
C GLN A 47 -2.95 -2.43 13.48
N PHE A 48 -4.14 -2.56 12.89
CA PHE A 48 -4.30 -2.57 11.43
C PHE A 48 -3.86 -1.24 10.80
N TYR A 49 -4.27 -0.12 11.39
CA TYR A 49 -3.94 1.20 10.89
C TYR A 49 -2.42 1.43 10.86
N LEU A 50 -1.72 1.05 11.95
CA LEU A 50 -0.26 1.15 12.02
C LEU A 50 0.41 0.25 10.99
N ILE A 51 -0.05 -0.99 10.81
CA ILE A 51 0.54 -1.90 9.82
C ILE A 51 0.43 -1.31 8.40
N PHE A 52 -0.77 -0.92 7.96
CA PHE A 52 -0.94 -0.36 6.61
C PHE A 52 -0.21 0.96 6.42
N THR A 53 -0.25 1.83 7.43
CA THR A 53 0.46 3.12 7.37
C THR A 53 1.97 2.92 7.32
N MET A 54 2.53 1.93 8.05
CA MET A 54 3.97 1.62 8.02
C MET A 54 4.41 1.05 6.67
N VAL A 55 3.61 0.19 6.04
CA VAL A 55 3.88 -0.28 4.67
C VAL A 55 3.90 0.91 3.71
N SER A 56 2.88 1.77 3.77
CA SER A 56 2.82 2.95 2.90
C SER A 56 3.93 3.98 3.19
N LEU A 57 4.34 4.12 4.45
CA LEU A 57 5.46 4.97 4.84
C LEU A 57 6.79 4.41 4.31
N SER A 58 6.94 3.09 4.31
CA SER A 58 8.11 2.42 3.73
C SER A 58 8.19 2.66 2.23
N ASP A 59 7.07 2.56 1.52
CA ASP A 59 6.99 2.92 0.09
C ASP A 59 7.38 4.39 -0.14
N LEU A 60 6.82 5.32 0.66
CA LEU A 60 7.14 6.74 0.56
C LEU A 60 8.64 7.02 0.74
N ILE A 61 9.26 6.45 1.77
CA ILE A 61 10.66 6.75 2.12
C ILE A 61 11.61 6.02 1.18
N ILE A 62 11.41 4.71 1.00
CA ILE A 62 12.36 3.83 0.31
C ILE A 62 12.14 3.92 -1.20
N LEU A 63 10.93 3.63 -1.68
CA LEU A 63 10.70 3.56 -3.13
C LEU A 63 10.56 4.96 -3.71
N ASP A 64 9.61 5.75 -3.21
CA ASP A 64 9.25 7.03 -3.80
C ASP A 64 10.36 8.06 -3.62
N TRP A 65 10.81 8.29 -2.39
CA TRP A 65 11.82 9.31 -2.13
C TRP A 65 13.22 8.83 -2.44
N PHE A 66 13.66 7.70 -1.89
CA PHE A 66 15.04 7.27 -2.03
C PHE A 66 15.35 6.73 -3.42
N ILE A 67 14.57 5.77 -3.94
CA ILE A 67 14.85 5.18 -5.26
C ILE A 67 14.39 6.11 -6.39
N PHE A 68 13.13 6.58 -6.40
CA PHE A 68 12.60 7.32 -7.54
C PHE A 68 13.05 8.77 -7.54
N CYS A 69 12.96 9.49 -6.42
CA CYS A 69 13.33 10.90 -6.36
C CYS A 69 14.82 11.15 -6.14
N ILE A 70 15.54 10.42 -5.30
CA ILE A 70 16.96 10.71 -5.07
C ILE A 70 17.81 10.06 -6.16
N ILE A 71 17.77 8.73 -6.27
CA ILE A 71 18.64 7.98 -7.18
C ILE A 71 18.19 8.12 -8.65
N THR A 72 16.89 7.96 -8.92
CA THR A 72 16.29 7.96 -10.27
C THR A 72 17.07 7.07 -11.26
N PRO A 73 17.12 5.74 -11.04
CA PRO A 73 17.90 4.85 -11.90
C PRO A 73 17.33 4.79 -13.33
N SER A 74 18.20 4.53 -14.30
CA SER A 74 17.88 4.65 -15.73
C SER A 74 16.73 3.74 -16.19
N PHE A 75 16.54 2.58 -15.57
CA PHE A 75 15.44 1.65 -15.92
C PHE A 75 14.04 2.15 -15.53
N ILE A 76 13.94 3.16 -14.67
CA ILE A 76 12.66 3.78 -14.24
C ILE A 76 12.32 4.99 -15.13
N ILE A 77 13.32 5.55 -15.81
CA ILE A 77 13.12 6.70 -16.69
C ILE A 77 12.32 6.24 -17.91
N ILE A 78 11.17 6.87 -18.09
CA ILE A 78 10.27 6.55 -19.20
C ILE A 78 10.90 7.12 -20.47
N PRO A 79 10.93 6.37 -21.59
CA PRO A 79 11.45 6.89 -22.84
C PRO A 79 10.75 8.19 -23.26
N GLY A 80 11.52 9.27 -23.41
CA GLY A 80 11.02 10.59 -23.79
C GLY A 80 10.78 11.55 -22.62
N THR A 81 11.09 11.17 -21.38
CA THR A 81 10.95 12.03 -20.18
C THR A 81 12.27 12.28 -19.46
N GLN A 82 13.40 12.03 -20.10
CA GLN A 82 14.74 12.22 -19.52
C GLN A 82 14.87 13.64 -18.92
N GLY A 83 15.28 13.72 -17.65
CA GLY A 83 15.45 15.00 -16.94
C GLY A 83 14.15 15.70 -16.53
N ALA A 84 12.98 15.07 -16.68
CA ALA A 84 11.72 15.65 -16.25
C ALA A 84 11.74 15.97 -14.74
N ARG A 85 11.38 17.22 -14.38
CA ARG A 85 11.32 17.67 -12.98
C ARG A 85 10.38 16.83 -12.12
N GLY A 86 9.38 16.19 -12.73
CA GLY A 86 8.44 15.29 -12.06
C GLY A 86 9.12 14.17 -11.29
N TYR A 87 10.28 13.67 -11.75
CA TYR A 87 11.03 12.64 -11.03
C TYR A 87 11.51 13.09 -9.65
N LYS A 88 11.70 14.39 -9.43
CA LYS A 88 12.21 14.95 -8.16
C LYS A 88 11.08 15.54 -7.29
N ASN A 89 9.83 15.19 -7.55
CA ASN A 89 8.68 15.77 -6.85
C ASN A 89 8.31 15.03 -5.56
N PHE A 90 9.09 15.24 -4.50
CA PHE A 90 8.85 14.65 -3.17
C PHE A 90 7.46 14.94 -2.60
N ARG A 91 6.95 16.17 -2.84
CA ARG A 91 5.63 16.62 -2.34
C ARG A 91 4.47 15.85 -2.93
N PHE A 92 4.59 15.43 -4.19
CA PHE A 92 3.57 14.62 -4.84
C PHE A 92 3.37 13.29 -4.11
N HIS A 93 4.46 12.58 -3.84
CA HIS A 93 4.44 11.31 -3.12
C HIS A 93 3.97 11.47 -1.68
N PHE A 94 4.43 12.51 -0.98
CA PHE A 94 3.95 12.80 0.38
C PHE A 94 2.44 13.04 0.44
N THR A 95 1.91 13.81 -0.53
CA THR A 95 0.46 14.05 -0.63
C THR A 95 -0.30 12.75 -0.93
N GLY A 96 0.28 11.86 -1.73
CA GLY A 96 -0.22 10.51 -1.98
C GLY A 96 -0.28 9.67 -0.70
N PHE A 97 0.80 9.65 0.07
CA PHE A 97 0.88 8.98 1.37
C PHE A 97 -0.20 9.48 2.34
N LEU A 98 -0.40 10.80 2.46
CA LEU A 98 -1.43 11.36 3.34
C LEU A 98 -2.86 10.94 2.93
N LYS A 99 -3.14 10.92 1.62
CA LYS A 99 -4.41 10.39 1.11
C LYS A 99 -4.56 8.90 1.41
N GLY A 100 -3.48 8.15 1.24
CA GLY A 100 -3.39 6.73 1.61
C GLY A 100 -3.71 6.52 3.08
N ALA A 101 -3.08 7.27 3.99
CA ALA A 101 -3.32 7.20 5.43
C ALA A 101 -4.81 7.38 5.78
N ILE A 102 -5.50 8.34 5.18
CA ILE A 102 -6.95 8.52 5.39
C ILE A 102 -7.73 7.28 4.94
N ILE A 103 -7.41 6.75 3.75
CA ILE A 103 -8.05 5.53 3.21
C ILE A 103 -7.77 4.32 4.11
N TYR A 104 -6.54 4.15 4.58
CA TYR A 104 -6.17 3.06 5.49
C TYR A 104 -6.86 3.19 6.85
N GLY A 105 -7.13 4.41 7.32
CA GLY A 105 -7.96 4.63 8.51
C GLY A 105 -9.37 4.06 8.32
N ALA A 106 -10.05 4.45 7.24
CA ALA A 106 -11.38 3.93 6.93
C ALA A 106 -11.38 2.40 6.74
N PHE A 107 -10.40 1.87 6.01
CA PHE A 107 -10.27 0.43 5.79
C PHE A 107 -10.01 -0.34 7.10
N SER A 108 -9.14 0.19 7.97
CA SER A 108 -8.83 -0.43 9.25
C SER A 108 -10.01 -0.45 10.21
N LEU A 109 -10.88 0.58 10.16
CA LEU A 109 -12.15 0.58 10.92
C LEU A 109 -13.05 -0.58 10.50
N ILE A 110 -13.19 -0.80 9.18
CA ILE A 110 -13.99 -1.90 8.63
C ILE A 110 -13.39 -3.25 9.08
N LEU A 111 -12.08 -3.42 8.92
CA LEU A 111 -11.41 -4.67 9.29
C LEU A 111 -11.48 -4.96 10.79
N ALA A 112 -11.34 -3.93 11.64
CA ALA A 112 -11.49 -4.10 13.09
C ALA A 112 -12.92 -4.53 13.45
N GLY A 113 -13.94 -3.95 12.79
CA GLY A 113 -15.33 -4.37 12.96
C GLY A 113 -15.55 -5.84 12.58
N ILE A 114 -15.01 -6.25 11.43
CA ILE A 114 -15.04 -7.66 10.98
C ILE A 114 -14.36 -8.56 12.00
N ARG A 115 -13.15 -8.20 12.45
CA ARG A 115 -12.39 -9.02 13.41
C ARG A 115 -13.13 -9.21 14.72
N ILE A 116 -13.76 -8.16 15.24
CA ILE A 116 -14.57 -8.21 16.47
C ILE A 116 -15.81 -9.07 16.26
N ALA A 117 -16.51 -8.93 15.14
CA ALA A 117 -17.69 -9.75 14.83
C ALA A 117 -17.34 -11.25 14.78
N VAL A 118 -16.22 -11.60 14.15
CA VAL A 118 -15.72 -12.99 14.05
C VAL A 118 -15.38 -13.57 15.43
N THR A 119 -14.97 -12.75 16.41
CA THR A 119 -14.69 -13.24 17.77
C THR A 119 -15.92 -13.75 18.52
N TYR A 120 -17.12 -13.28 18.16
CA TYR A 120 -18.38 -13.63 18.84
C TYR A 120 -19.21 -14.70 18.10
N ILE A 121 -18.67 -15.30 17.05
CA ILE A 121 -19.25 -16.44 16.31
C ILE A 121 -18.54 -17.71 16.75
#